data_AF-A0AAF0TLX5-F1
#
_entry.id   AF-A0AAF0TLX5-F1
#
_cell.length_a   1.000
_cell.length_b   1.000
_cell.length_c   1.000
_cell.angle_alpha   90.00
_cell.angle_beta   90.00
_cell.angle_gamma   90.00
#
_symmetry.space_group_name_H-M   'P 1'
#
loop_
_entity.id
_entity.type
_entity.pdbx_description
1 polymer ?
#
loop_
_entity_poly.entity_id
_entity_poly.type
_entity_poly.pdbx_seq_one_letter_code
_entity_poly.pdbx_strand_id
1 'polypeptide(L)'
;MEIRKWKGFWFEPGLIKCAMKFSSSFQAGNDDVLLASAPKTGTTWLKALCLCILHQNHNIPENEDLLTQDNPQFHGNQEPYPLEKAVDEFCTGVHQYGPYFENVLGYWSESQKRPEKILFLKYEEMIKDPKEQVRKLGLFLGKPFEKEEDLEKVVWRCSLERLRNLEVNKNGSVIYGVPNGSYFRKGIVGDWKNYLNLEMEDRINQTTLLKFKDSGLEFEN
;
A
#
# COMPACT_ATOMS: atom_id res chain seq x y z
N MET A 1 -6.57 -16.66 -13.74
CA MET A 1 -7.38 -15.42 -13.79
C MET A 1 -7.01 -14.69 -15.08
N GLU A 2 -7.98 -14.32 -15.93
CA GLU A 2 -7.68 -13.64 -17.20
C GLU A 2 -7.38 -12.16 -16.95
N ILE A 3 -6.19 -11.71 -17.32
CA ILE A 3 -5.77 -10.30 -17.26
C ILE A 3 -5.49 -9.76 -18.65
N ARG A 4 -5.71 -8.46 -18.87
CA ARG A 4 -5.52 -7.78 -20.15
C ARG A 4 -4.65 -6.54 -19.96
N LYS A 5 -3.83 -6.26 -20.98
CA LYS A 5 -2.97 -5.08 -21.01
C LYS A 5 -3.76 -3.84 -21.41
N TRP A 6 -3.70 -2.79 -20.60
CA TRP A 6 -4.29 -1.47 -20.84
C TRP A 6 -3.32 -0.38 -20.39
N LYS A 7 -3.03 0.58 -21.28
CA LYS A 7 -2.06 1.68 -21.03
C LYS A 7 -0.69 1.22 -20.47
N GLY A 8 -0.23 0.05 -20.88
CA GLY A 8 1.06 -0.50 -20.44
C GLY A 8 0.99 -1.43 -19.22
N PHE A 9 -0.13 -1.47 -18.50
CA PHE A 9 -0.31 -2.25 -17.28
C PHE A 9 -1.35 -3.37 -17.43
N TRP A 10 -1.32 -4.38 -16.57
CA TRP A 10 -2.17 -5.56 -16.65
C TRP A 10 -3.27 -5.54 -15.59
N PHE A 11 -4.51 -5.77 -16.02
CA PHE A 11 -5.65 -5.78 -15.11
C PHE A 11 -6.71 -6.80 -15.55
N GLU A 12 -7.49 -7.30 -14.60
CA GLU A 12 -8.77 -7.92 -14.90
C GLU A 12 -9.68 -6.98 -15.72
N PRO A 13 -10.45 -7.50 -16.70
CA PRO A 13 -11.31 -6.69 -17.55
C PRO A 13 -12.30 -5.79 -16.80
N GLY A 14 -12.80 -6.23 -15.64
CA GLY A 14 -13.70 -5.44 -14.80
C GLY A 14 -13.05 -4.15 -14.30
N LEU A 15 -11.79 -4.23 -13.88
CA LEU A 15 -11.02 -3.07 -13.39
C LEU A 15 -10.66 -2.10 -14.52
N ILE A 16 -10.42 -2.59 -15.73
CA ILE A 16 -10.21 -1.72 -16.90
C ILE A 16 -11.46 -0.88 -17.15
N LYS A 17 -12.65 -1.49 -17.09
CA LYS A 17 -13.93 -0.75 -17.23
C LYS A 17 -14.09 0.31 -16.14
N CYS A 18 -13.78 -0.03 -14.89
CA CYS A 18 -13.81 0.93 -13.78
C CYS A 18 -12.82 2.08 -13.99
N ALA A 19 -11.58 1.78 -14.39
CA ALA A 19 -10.54 2.78 -14.63
C ALA A 19 -10.87 3.70 -15.81
N MET A 20 -11.45 3.17 -16.90
CA MET A 20 -11.93 3.98 -18.02
C MET A 20 -13.06 4.92 -17.59
N LYS A 21 -14.03 4.42 -16.81
CA LYS A 21 -15.11 5.24 -16.28
C LYS A 21 -14.56 6.34 -15.37
N PHE A 22 -13.75 5.98 -14.37
CA PHE A 22 -13.10 6.92 -13.46
C PHE A 22 -12.34 8.00 -14.24
N SER A 23 -11.49 7.61 -15.19
CA SER A 23 -10.72 8.55 -16.02
C SER A 23 -11.58 9.50 -16.86
N SER A 24 -12.83 9.14 -17.17
CA SER A 24 -13.74 9.95 -17.98
C SER A 24 -14.63 10.89 -17.17
N SER A 25 -14.87 10.58 -15.89
CA SER A 25 -15.89 11.26 -15.08
C SER A 25 -15.38 11.86 -13.78
N PHE A 26 -14.23 11.42 -13.28
CA PHE A 26 -13.68 11.92 -12.03
C PHE A 26 -13.12 13.34 -12.21
N GLN A 27 -13.52 14.24 -11.32
CA GLN A 27 -13.01 15.60 -11.24
C GLN A 27 -12.45 15.79 -9.84
N ALA A 28 -11.13 15.93 -9.74
CA ALA A 28 -10.47 16.14 -8.46
C ALA A 28 -10.76 17.55 -7.93
N GLY A 29 -11.10 17.66 -6.66
CA GLY A 29 -11.05 18.90 -5.89
C GLY A 29 -9.61 19.33 -5.62
N ASN A 30 -9.42 20.59 -5.24
CA ASN A 30 -8.09 21.11 -4.87
C ASN A 30 -7.62 20.61 -3.49
N ASP A 31 -8.56 20.10 -2.72
CA ASP A 31 -8.51 19.63 -1.35
C ASP A 31 -8.61 18.10 -1.25
N ASP A 32 -8.73 17.42 -2.39
CA ASP A 32 -8.68 15.96 -2.46
C ASP A 32 -7.27 15.45 -2.16
N VAL A 33 -7.20 14.38 -1.36
CA VAL A 33 -5.96 13.62 -1.10
C VAL A 33 -6.08 12.27 -1.78
N LEU A 34 -5.22 12.02 -2.76
CA LEU A 34 -5.15 10.72 -3.45
C LEU A 34 -4.09 9.83 -2.79
N LEU A 35 -4.52 8.68 -2.28
CA LEU A 35 -3.64 7.62 -1.81
C LEU A 35 -3.41 6.61 -2.94
N ALA A 36 -2.17 6.52 -3.40
CA ALA A 36 -1.75 5.55 -4.42
C ALA A 36 -0.72 4.58 -3.85
N SER A 37 -0.87 3.29 -4.14
CA SER A 37 0.10 2.26 -3.75
C SER A 37 -0.04 1.04 -4.66
N ALA A 38 1.06 0.33 -4.89
CA ALA A 38 0.98 -1.01 -5.42
C ALA A 38 0.33 -1.94 -4.38
N PRO A 39 -0.40 -2.99 -4.80
CA PRO A 39 -0.97 -3.94 -3.85
C PRO A 39 0.09 -4.48 -2.89
N LYS A 40 -0.29 -4.60 -1.62
CA LYS A 40 0.52 -5.18 -0.53
C LYS A 40 1.72 -4.35 -0.06
N THR A 41 1.87 -3.10 -0.47
CA THR A 41 2.92 -2.19 0.02
C THR A 41 2.47 -1.29 1.18
N GLY A 42 1.57 -1.78 2.05
CA GLY A 42 1.12 -1.05 3.25
C GLY A 42 -0.10 -0.14 3.08
N THR A 43 -0.89 -0.28 2.00
CA THR A 43 -2.09 0.54 1.73
C THR A 43 -3.04 0.66 2.92
N THR A 44 -3.32 -0.45 3.61
CA THR A 44 -4.20 -0.49 4.79
C THR A 44 -3.67 0.40 5.91
N TRP A 45 -2.37 0.34 6.17
CA TRP A 45 -1.73 1.14 7.21
C TRP A 45 -1.71 2.63 6.86
N LEU A 46 -1.38 2.96 5.61
CA LEU A 46 -1.37 4.33 5.13
C LEU A 46 -2.78 4.96 5.15
N LYS A 47 -3.82 4.20 4.76
CA LYS A 47 -5.22 4.64 4.89
C LYS A 47 -5.56 4.99 6.34
N ALA A 48 -5.23 4.11 7.29
CA ALA A 48 -5.50 4.35 8.71
C ALA A 48 -4.80 5.62 9.22
N LEU A 49 -3.52 5.81 8.85
CA LEU A 49 -2.76 7.00 9.21
C LEU A 49 -3.37 8.29 8.63
N CYS A 50 -3.65 8.32 7.33
CA CYS A 50 -4.26 9.48 6.68
C CYS A 50 -5.60 9.84 7.32
N LEU A 51 -6.47 8.85 7.58
CA LEU A 51 -7.76 9.09 8.24
C LEU A 51 -7.57 9.60 9.67
N CYS A 52 -6.68 8.99 10.47
CA CYS A 52 -6.40 9.47 11.82
C CYS A 52 -5.86 10.90 11.85
N ILE A 53 -5.00 11.29 10.90
CA ILE A 53 -4.43 12.64 10.80
C ILE A 53 -5.49 13.65 10.36
N LEU A 54 -6.22 13.37 9.28
CA LEU A 54 -7.19 14.30 8.70
C LEU A 54 -8.38 14.56 9.62
N HIS A 55 -8.81 13.55 10.39
CA HIS A 55 -9.91 13.66 11.35
C HIS A 55 -9.48 14.11 12.75
N GLN A 56 -8.20 14.49 12.96
CA GLN A 56 -7.62 15.08 14.18
C GLN A 56 -8.38 14.77 15.48
N ASN A 57 -8.17 13.60 16.09
CA ASN A 57 -8.63 13.31 17.47
C ASN A 57 -10.13 13.53 17.81
N HIS A 58 -10.99 13.90 16.86
CA HIS A 58 -12.39 14.20 17.12
C HIS A 58 -13.23 12.93 17.12
N ASN A 59 -13.80 12.59 18.29
CA ASN A 59 -14.95 11.71 18.54
C ASN A 59 -15.04 10.37 17.78
N ILE A 60 -13.96 9.83 17.23
CA ILE A 60 -13.94 8.44 16.75
C ILE A 60 -13.70 7.55 17.98
N PRO A 61 -14.69 6.73 18.39
CA PRO A 61 -14.57 5.83 19.52
C PRO A 61 -13.34 4.94 19.38
N GLU A 62 -12.63 4.68 20.47
CA GLU A 62 -11.38 3.91 20.47
C GLU A 62 -11.55 2.46 19.97
N ASN A 63 -12.78 1.99 19.87
CA ASN A 63 -13.18 0.67 19.41
C ASN A 63 -13.54 0.60 17.92
N GLU A 64 -13.56 1.70 17.17
CA GLU A 64 -13.89 1.69 15.73
C GLU A 64 -12.66 1.54 14.83
N ASP A 65 -12.82 0.78 13.75
CA ASP A 65 -11.85 0.70 12.65
C ASP A 65 -12.31 1.56 11.45
N LEU A 66 -11.47 2.54 11.13
CA LEU A 66 -11.64 3.49 10.04
C LEU A 66 -11.57 2.85 8.64
N LEU A 67 -11.12 1.59 8.55
CA LEU A 67 -10.88 0.88 7.28
C LEU A 67 -12.08 0.02 6.80
N THR A 68 -13.16 -0.04 7.58
CA THR A 68 -14.30 -0.94 7.31
C THR A 68 -15.27 -0.44 6.22
N GLN A 69 -15.08 0.78 5.73
CA GLN A 69 -15.83 1.34 4.61
C GLN A 69 -14.94 1.33 3.35
N ASP A 70 -15.23 0.37 2.46
CA ASP A 70 -14.69 0.21 1.11
C ASP A 70 -13.20 -0.17 0.97
N ASN A 71 -12.93 -1.48 0.86
CA ASN A 71 -11.67 -1.98 0.35
C ASN A 71 -11.88 -3.17 -0.62
N PRO A 72 -11.65 -2.99 -1.93
CA PRO A 72 -11.66 -4.09 -2.89
C PRO A 72 -10.28 -4.72 -2.93
N GLN A 73 -10.15 -5.99 -2.54
CA GLN A 73 -9.25 -6.99 -3.14
C GLN A 73 -9.06 -8.20 -2.21
N PHE A 74 -9.86 -9.25 -2.43
CA PHE A 74 -9.40 -10.63 -2.37
C PHE A 74 -10.45 -11.54 -3.02
N HIS A 75 -10.02 -12.52 -3.80
CA HIS A 75 -10.87 -13.65 -4.19
C HIS A 75 -10.45 -14.85 -3.34
N GLY A 76 -11.32 -15.24 -2.40
CA GLY A 76 -11.12 -16.47 -1.62
C GLY A 76 -11.32 -17.72 -2.50
N ASN A 77 -10.62 -18.79 -2.14
CA ASN A 77 -10.69 -20.15 -2.69
C ASN A 77 -9.98 -20.42 -4.03
N GLN A 78 -8.64 -20.34 -4.03
CA GLN A 78 -7.82 -21.07 -5.00
C GLN A 78 -6.75 -21.86 -4.26
N GLU A 79 -6.34 -23.00 -4.84
CA GLU A 79 -5.14 -23.73 -4.39
C GLU A 79 -3.94 -22.77 -4.31
N PRO A 80 -2.95 -23.04 -3.43
CA PRO A 80 -1.78 -22.20 -3.30
C PRO A 80 -1.14 -21.98 -4.67
N TYR A 81 -1.11 -20.74 -5.13
CA TYR A 81 -0.47 -20.41 -6.40
C TYR A 81 1.02 -20.72 -6.30
N PRO A 82 1.63 -21.46 -7.24
CA PRO A 82 3.06 -21.81 -7.15
C PRO A 82 3.93 -20.57 -7.02
N LEU A 83 4.80 -20.55 -6.02
CA LEU A 83 5.59 -19.36 -5.67
C LEU A 83 6.59 -19.02 -6.77
N GLU A 84 7.21 -20.03 -7.38
CA GLU A 84 8.10 -19.91 -8.53
C GLU A 84 7.41 -19.17 -9.69
N LYS A 85 6.15 -19.54 -9.95
CA LYS A 85 5.34 -18.91 -10.99
C LYS A 85 4.99 -17.47 -10.63
N ALA A 86 4.64 -17.20 -9.37
CA ALA A 86 4.40 -15.84 -8.90
C ALA A 86 5.64 -14.94 -9.04
N VAL A 87 6.82 -15.47 -8.73
CA VAL A 87 8.10 -14.76 -8.89
C VAL A 87 8.40 -14.49 -10.37
N ASP A 88 8.15 -15.46 -11.25
CA ASP A 88 8.29 -15.30 -12.70
C ASP A 88 7.37 -14.19 -13.25
N GLU A 89 6.08 -14.25 -12.90
CA GLU A 89 5.08 -13.27 -13.30
C GLU A 89 5.39 -11.87 -12.75
N PHE A 90 5.88 -11.78 -11.50
CA PHE A 90 6.34 -10.53 -10.90
C PHE A 90 7.52 -9.92 -11.66
N CYS A 91 8.57 -10.71 -11.92
CA CYS A 91 9.78 -10.22 -12.59
C CYS A 91 9.52 -9.86 -14.07
N THR A 92 8.64 -10.60 -14.76
CA THR A 92 8.22 -10.27 -16.12
C THR A 92 7.22 -9.12 -16.19
N GLY A 93 6.62 -8.75 -15.04
CA GLY A 93 5.61 -7.70 -14.93
C GLY A 93 4.22 -8.12 -15.43
N VAL A 94 4.00 -9.40 -15.73
CA VAL A 94 2.74 -9.95 -16.23
C VAL A 94 1.93 -10.51 -15.07
N HIS A 95 1.45 -9.61 -14.22
CA HIS A 95 0.60 -9.92 -13.08
C HIS A 95 -0.43 -8.80 -12.88
N GLN A 96 -1.44 -9.03 -12.05
CA GLN A 96 -2.44 -8.03 -11.73
C GLN A 96 -1.79 -6.73 -11.19
N TYR A 97 -2.12 -5.58 -11.78
CA TYR A 97 -1.52 -4.24 -11.61
C TYR A 97 -0.06 -4.07 -12.08
N GLY A 98 0.56 -5.10 -12.63
CA GLY A 98 1.93 -5.04 -13.13
C GLY A 98 2.07 -4.27 -14.45
N PRO A 99 3.28 -3.87 -14.85
CA PRO A 99 4.54 -4.15 -14.16
C PRO A 99 4.78 -3.33 -12.88
N TYR A 100 5.25 -3.97 -11.81
CA TYR A 100 5.49 -3.33 -10.52
C TYR A 100 6.54 -2.21 -10.57
N PHE A 101 7.69 -2.46 -11.20
CA PHE A 101 8.81 -1.51 -11.23
C PHE A 101 8.43 -0.21 -11.93
N GLU A 102 7.71 -0.30 -13.04
CA GLU A 102 7.20 0.82 -13.82
C GLU A 102 6.16 1.63 -13.02
N ASN A 103 5.34 0.97 -12.21
CA ASN A 103 4.41 1.64 -11.29
C ASN A 103 5.20 2.49 -10.27
N VAL A 104 6.16 1.87 -9.58
CA VAL A 104 6.98 2.53 -8.55
C VAL A 104 7.79 3.70 -9.14
N LEU A 105 8.49 3.47 -10.26
CA LEU A 105 9.33 4.48 -10.90
C LEU A 105 8.52 5.67 -11.40
N GLY A 106 7.29 5.45 -11.89
CA GLY A 106 6.40 6.53 -12.31
C GLY A 106 6.11 7.49 -11.16
N TYR A 107 5.69 6.98 -10.01
CA TYR A 107 5.43 7.80 -8.82
C TYR A 107 6.71 8.39 -8.21
N TRP A 108 7.81 7.63 -8.21
CA TRP A 108 9.10 8.13 -7.75
C TRP A 108 9.55 9.35 -8.57
N SER A 109 9.60 9.21 -9.90
CA SER A 109 9.97 10.31 -10.81
C SER A 109 9.10 11.55 -10.60
N GLU A 110 7.77 11.39 -10.51
CA GLU A 110 6.87 12.53 -10.31
C GLU A 110 7.02 13.15 -8.91
N SER A 111 7.33 12.35 -7.88
CA SER A 111 7.60 12.86 -6.53
C SER A 111 8.84 13.75 -6.48
N GLN A 112 9.87 13.43 -7.26
CA GLN A 112 11.07 14.27 -7.35
C GLN A 112 10.79 15.59 -8.09
N LYS A 113 9.90 15.58 -9.08
CA LYS A 113 9.53 16.78 -9.85
C LYS A 113 8.58 17.71 -9.09
N ARG A 114 7.73 17.15 -8.23
CA ARG A 114 6.64 17.88 -7.54
C ARG A 114 6.56 17.46 -6.06
N PRO A 115 7.62 17.65 -5.26
CA PRO A 115 7.66 17.21 -3.87
C PRO A 115 6.59 17.88 -2.99
N GLU A 116 6.08 19.04 -3.39
CA GLU A 116 4.97 19.75 -2.74
C GLU A 116 3.58 19.17 -3.07
N LYS A 117 3.48 18.30 -4.08
CA LYS A 117 2.23 17.65 -4.50
C LYS A 117 2.23 16.14 -4.29
N ILE A 118 3.40 15.51 -4.20
CA ILE A 118 3.53 14.06 -4.11
C ILE A 118 4.54 13.72 -3.02
N LEU A 119 4.02 13.18 -1.91
CA LEU A 119 4.83 12.56 -0.88
C LEU A 119 5.06 11.09 -1.21
N PHE A 120 6.31 10.71 -1.46
CA PHE A 120 6.71 9.31 -1.61
C PHE A 120 7.17 8.74 -0.25
N LEU A 121 6.62 7.58 0.13
CA LEU A 121 6.93 6.87 1.37
C LEU A 121 7.34 5.43 1.04
N LYS A 122 8.38 4.93 1.73
CA LYS A 122 8.78 3.51 1.68
C LYS A 122 8.29 2.79 2.93
N TYR A 123 7.75 1.59 2.75
CA TYR A 123 7.20 0.80 3.86
C TYR A 123 8.26 0.48 4.91
N GLU A 124 9.48 0.20 4.47
CA GLU A 124 10.64 -0.10 5.30
C GLU A 124 11.00 1.09 6.21
N GLU A 125 10.98 2.31 5.67
CA GLU A 125 11.23 3.53 6.43
C GLU A 125 10.11 3.80 7.45
N MET A 126 8.86 3.50 7.08
CA MET A 126 7.74 3.62 8.01
C MET A 126 7.83 2.63 9.16
N ILE A 127 8.33 1.41 8.93
CA ILE A 127 8.56 0.43 9.99
C ILE A 127 9.77 0.82 10.86
N LYS A 128 10.83 1.34 10.23
CA LYS A 128 12.09 1.72 10.89
C LYS A 128 11.92 2.92 11.81
N ASP A 129 11.22 3.96 11.36
CA ASP A 129 10.92 5.15 12.15
C ASP A 129 9.50 5.66 11.87
N PRO A 130 8.47 5.02 12.48
CA PRO A 130 7.08 5.39 12.24
C PRO A 130 6.77 6.81 12.68
N LYS A 131 7.40 7.32 13.75
CA LYS A 131 7.13 8.67 14.24
C LYS A 131 7.56 9.71 13.23
N GLU A 132 8.77 9.59 12.68
CA GLU A 132 9.26 10.56 11.71
C GLU A 132 8.46 10.52 10.40
N GLN A 133 8.11 9.32 9.90
CA GLN A 133 7.29 9.21 8.69
C GLN A 133 5.88 9.76 8.89
N VAL A 134 5.26 9.55 10.07
CA VAL A 134 3.94 10.10 10.38
C VAL A 134 3.99 11.61 10.57
N ARG A 135 5.06 12.16 11.17
CA ARG A 135 5.29 13.60 11.26
C ARG A 135 5.39 14.23 9.87
N LYS A 136 6.18 13.64 8.97
CA LYS A 136 6.31 14.05 7.56
C LYS A 136 4.96 14.00 6.83
N LEU A 137 4.17 12.93 7.06
CA LEU A 137 2.83 12.80 6.48
C LEU A 137 1.87 13.88 7.01
N GLY A 138 1.88 14.17 8.31
CA GLY A 138 1.07 15.24 8.91
C GLY A 138 1.38 16.61 8.31
N LEU A 139 2.67 16.95 8.19
CA LEU A 139 3.13 18.16 7.51
C LEU A 139 2.61 18.24 6.07
N PHE A 140 2.75 17.16 5.30
CA PHE A 140 2.29 17.11 3.90
C PHE A 140 0.78 17.25 3.75
N LEU A 141 0.00 16.67 4.66
CA LEU A 141 -1.47 16.77 4.68
C LEU A 141 -1.98 18.11 5.22
N GLY A 142 -1.10 19.07 5.54
CA GLY A 142 -1.47 20.36 6.12
C GLY A 142 -2.00 20.26 7.56
N LYS A 143 -1.65 19.18 8.27
CA LYS A 143 -2.02 18.88 9.66
C LYS A 143 -0.77 18.57 10.48
N PRO A 144 0.18 19.51 10.63
CA PRO A 144 1.38 19.28 11.42
C PRO A 144 1.02 19.01 12.89
N PHE A 145 1.82 18.18 13.53
CA PHE A 145 1.67 17.87 14.96
C PHE A 145 2.37 18.94 15.79
N GLU A 146 1.62 19.62 16.67
CA GLU A 146 2.17 20.60 17.61
C GLU A 146 2.75 19.92 18.86
N LYS A 147 2.12 18.82 19.29
CA LYS A 147 2.50 18.05 20.48
C LYS A 147 2.95 16.66 20.08
N GLU A 148 4.06 16.21 20.68
CA GLU A 148 4.57 14.85 20.48
C GLU A 148 3.53 13.80 20.93
N GLU A 149 2.74 14.09 21.96
CA GLU A 149 1.67 13.23 22.48
C GLU A 149 0.61 12.89 21.41
N ASP A 150 0.24 13.87 20.57
CA ASP A 150 -0.73 13.65 19.49
C ASP A 150 -0.16 12.76 18.38
N LEU A 151 1.12 12.94 18.06
CA LEU A 151 1.85 12.08 17.13
C LEU A 151 1.94 10.64 17.65
N GLU A 152 2.33 10.47 18.92
CA GLU A 152 2.41 9.16 19.57
C GLU A 152 1.05 8.46 19.58
N LYS A 153 -0.02 9.20 19.85
CA LYS A 153 -1.38 8.68 19.82
C LYS A 153 -1.79 8.18 18.43
N VAL A 154 -1.46 8.92 17.37
CA VAL A 154 -1.73 8.47 15.98
C VAL A 154 -0.94 7.21 15.64
N VAL A 155 0.36 7.19 15.97
CA VAL A 155 1.24 6.02 15.73
C VAL A 155 0.70 4.80 16.47
N TRP A 156 0.34 4.94 17.75
CA TRP A 156 -0.25 3.85 18.54
C TRP A 156 -1.61 3.40 17.98
N ARG A 157 -2.51 4.34 17.65
CA ARG A 157 -3.84 4.04 17.08
C ARG A 157 -3.73 3.23 15.79
N CYS A 158 -2.76 3.57 14.94
CA CYS A 158 -2.57 2.91 13.65
C CYS A 158 -1.60 1.73 13.73
N SER A 159 -1.14 1.33 14.91
CA SER A 159 -0.20 0.22 15.06
C SER A 159 -0.83 -1.09 14.59
N LEU A 160 -0.01 -1.93 13.94
CA LEU A 160 -0.44 -3.25 13.48
C LEU A 160 -1.02 -4.09 14.63
N GLU A 161 -0.34 -4.08 15.78
CA GLU A 161 -0.76 -4.83 16.96
C GLU A 161 -2.17 -4.44 17.39
N ARG A 162 -2.45 -3.13 17.52
CA ARG A 162 -3.78 -2.65 17.89
C ARG A 162 -4.80 -3.00 16.83
N LEU A 163 -4.56 -2.62 15.57
CA LEU A 163 -5.53 -2.80 14.48
C LEU A 163 -5.90 -4.28 14.29
N ARG A 164 -4.92 -5.18 14.30
CA ARG A 164 -5.15 -6.64 14.21
C ARG A 164 -6.00 -7.17 15.37
N ASN A 165 -5.95 -6.52 16.53
CA ASN A 165 -6.61 -6.98 17.74
C ASN A 165 -8.03 -6.43 17.95
N LEU A 166 -8.48 -5.47 17.12
CA LEU A 166 -9.85 -4.96 17.14
C LEU A 166 -10.85 -6.06 16.75
N GLU A 167 -12.01 -6.06 17.41
CA GLU A 167 -13.07 -7.07 17.22
C GLU A 167 -13.54 -7.14 15.76
N VAL A 168 -13.72 -5.98 15.14
CA VAL A 168 -14.09 -5.86 13.72
C VAL A 168 -13.04 -6.46 12.78
N ASN A 169 -11.77 -6.54 13.19
CA ASN A 169 -10.69 -7.12 12.38
C ASN A 169 -10.46 -8.60 12.65
N LYS A 170 -10.77 -9.07 13.85
CA LYS A 170 -10.75 -10.49 14.19
C LYS A 170 -11.91 -11.24 13.54
N ASN A 171 -13.11 -10.66 13.62
CA ASN A 171 -14.35 -11.37 13.33
C ASN A 171 -15.18 -10.76 12.20
N GLY A 172 -14.80 -9.57 11.71
CA GLY A 172 -15.45 -8.94 10.57
C GLY A 172 -14.97 -9.45 9.21
N SER A 173 -15.73 -9.12 8.18
CA SER A 173 -15.37 -9.34 6.79
C SER A 173 -15.75 -8.13 5.95
N VAL A 174 -14.98 -7.89 4.89
CA VAL A 174 -15.30 -6.87 3.87
C VAL A 174 -16.06 -7.49 2.70
N ILE A 175 -16.35 -6.64 1.70
CA ILE A 175 -17.06 -6.98 0.46
C ILE A 175 -16.49 -8.26 -0.17
N TYR A 176 -17.38 -9.12 -0.65
CA TYR A 176 -17.11 -10.47 -1.17
C TYR A 176 -16.67 -11.51 -0.12
N GLY A 177 -16.88 -11.23 1.17
CA GLY A 177 -16.72 -12.22 2.25
C GLY A 177 -15.28 -12.46 2.68
N VAL A 178 -14.38 -11.53 2.35
CA VAL A 178 -12.96 -11.62 2.73
C VAL A 178 -12.82 -11.29 4.22
N PRO A 179 -12.27 -12.19 5.06
CA PRO A 179 -12.07 -11.89 6.47
C PRO A 179 -11.13 -10.70 6.67
N ASN A 180 -11.49 -9.76 7.55
CA ASN A 180 -10.68 -8.56 7.82
C ASN A 180 -9.28 -8.91 8.34
N GLY A 181 -9.16 -10.01 9.10
CA GLY A 181 -7.88 -10.52 9.60
C GLY A 181 -6.86 -10.83 8.50
N SER A 182 -7.30 -11.07 7.26
CA SER A 182 -6.41 -11.32 6.11
C SER A 182 -5.52 -10.14 5.74
N TYR A 183 -5.90 -8.91 6.13
CA TYR A 183 -5.09 -7.70 5.92
C TYR A 183 -3.96 -7.55 6.96
N PHE A 184 -4.03 -8.27 8.09
CA PHE A 184 -3.14 -8.13 9.24
C PHE A 184 -2.31 -9.39 9.50
N ARG A 185 -1.37 -9.68 8.60
CA ARG A 185 -0.54 -10.90 8.64
C ARG A 185 0.60 -10.82 9.67
N LYS A 186 1.81 -10.45 9.22
CA LYS A 186 2.98 -10.22 10.09
C LYS A 186 3.38 -8.76 10.18
N GLY A 187 3.27 -8.01 9.08
CA GLY A 187 3.62 -6.59 8.98
C GLY A 187 5.05 -6.29 9.44
N ILE A 188 6.00 -7.09 8.95
CA ILE A 188 7.44 -6.97 9.22
C ILE A 188 8.21 -6.89 7.90
N VAL A 189 9.39 -6.29 7.95
CA VAL A 189 10.37 -6.31 6.85
C VAL A 189 11.14 -7.63 6.88
N GLY A 190 11.48 -8.17 5.70
CA GLY A 190 12.36 -9.35 5.59
C GLY A 190 11.66 -10.71 5.69
N ASP A 191 10.33 -10.77 5.77
CA ASP A 191 9.61 -12.05 5.90
C ASP A 191 9.72 -12.94 4.65
N TRP A 192 10.13 -12.38 3.51
CA TRP A 192 10.42 -13.11 2.28
C TRP A 192 11.47 -14.21 2.49
N LYS A 193 12.40 -14.05 3.46
CA LYS A 193 13.43 -15.04 3.83
C LYS A 193 12.85 -16.38 4.30
N ASN A 194 11.58 -16.40 4.71
CA ASN A 194 10.89 -17.61 5.12
C ASN A 194 10.22 -18.38 3.96
N TYR A 195 10.22 -17.81 2.75
CA TYR A 195 9.47 -18.34 1.61
C TYR A 195 10.30 -18.49 0.34
N LEU A 196 11.15 -17.50 0.02
CA LEU A 196 11.96 -17.51 -1.19
C LEU A 196 13.19 -18.40 -1.00
N ASN A 197 13.50 -19.20 -2.03
CA ASN A 197 14.81 -19.83 -2.15
C ASN A 197 15.82 -18.85 -2.80
N LEU A 198 17.10 -19.24 -2.83
CA LEU A 198 18.18 -18.40 -3.35
C LEU A 198 17.99 -17.99 -4.82
N GLU A 199 17.45 -18.88 -5.65
CA GLU A 199 17.22 -18.60 -7.07
C GLU A 199 16.12 -17.55 -7.27
N MET A 200 15.02 -17.67 -6.52
CA MET A 200 13.94 -16.69 -6.54
C MET A 200 14.39 -15.32 -6.04
N GLU A 201 15.14 -15.29 -4.94
CA GLU A 201 15.71 -14.07 -4.36
C GLU A 201 16.63 -13.38 -5.37
N ASP A 202 17.61 -14.10 -5.92
CA ASP A 202 18.56 -13.57 -6.89
C ASP A 202 17.85 -13.02 -8.13
N ARG A 203 16.84 -13.73 -8.64
CA ARG A 203 16.04 -13.27 -9.78
C ARG A 203 15.33 -11.95 -9.51
N ILE A 204 14.70 -11.79 -8.34
CA ILE A 204 14.02 -10.54 -7.96
C ILE A 204 15.05 -9.42 -7.78
N ASN A 205 16.16 -9.70 -7.10
CA ASN A 205 17.22 -8.72 -6.84
C ASN A 205 17.85 -8.21 -8.13
N GLN A 206 18.23 -9.11 -9.05
CA GLN A 206 18.78 -8.74 -10.34
C GLN A 206 17.79 -7.93 -11.18
N THR A 207 16.51 -8.34 -11.21
CA THR A 207 15.46 -7.58 -11.90
C THR A 207 15.30 -6.18 -11.32
N THR A 208 15.29 -6.07 -9.99
CA THR A 208 15.18 -4.79 -9.28
C THR A 208 16.36 -3.87 -9.58
N LEU A 209 17.59 -4.39 -9.49
CA LEU A 209 18.81 -3.64 -9.80
C LEU A 209 18.81 -3.14 -11.24
N LEU A 210 18.42 -3.98 -12.20
CA LEU A 210 18.33 -3.59 -13.60
C LEU A 210 17.25 -2.53 -13.85
N LYS A 211 16.07 -2.68 -13.24
CA LYS A 211 14.93 -1.78 -13.44
C LYS A 211 15.12 -0.42 -12.77
N PHE A 212 15.70 -0.39 -11.57
CA PHE A 212 15.92 0.85 -10.81
C PHE A 212 17.27 1.49 -11.08
N LYS A 213 18.08 0.91 -11.97
CA LYS A 213 19.34 1.48 -12.42
C LYS A 213 19.13 2.95 -12.84
N ASP A 214 20.01 3.83 -12.37
CA ASP A 214 20.04 5.26 -12.67
C ASP A 214 18.80 6.06 -12.21
N SER A 215 17.87 5.43 -11.47
CA SER A 215 16.67 6.12 -10.95
C SER A 215 16.93 6.93 -9.68
N GLY A 216 18.01 6.63 -8.96
CA GLY A 216 18.28 7.15 -7.62
C GLY A 216 17.36 6.58 -6.53
N LEU A 217 16.47 5.63 -6.86
CA LEU A 217 15.62 4.93 -5.90
C LEU A 217 16.32 3.67 -5.40
N GLU A 218 16.55 3.61 -4.09
CA GLU A 218 17.17 2.48 -3.40
C GLU A 218 16.23 1.90 -2.34
N PHE A 219 16.23 0.58 -2.22
CA PHE A 219 15.54 -0.18 -1.18
C PHE A 219 16.58 -0.88 -0.31
N GLU A 220 16.41 -0.82 1.02
CA GLU A 220 17.22 -1.59 1.96
C GLU A 220 16.82 -3.08 1.85
N ASN A 221 17.80 -3.97 1.72
CA ASN A 221 17.61 -5.44 1.71
C ASN A 221 17.55 -6.04 3.12
#